data_AF-A0A382P7K6-F1
#
_entry.id   AF-A0A382P7K6-F1
#
_cell.length_a   1.000
_cell.length_b   1.000
_cell.length_c   1.000
_cell.angle_alpha   90.00
_cell.angle_beta   90.00
_cell.angle_gamma   90.00
#
_symmetry.space_group_name_H-M   'P 1'
#
loop_
_entity.id
_entity.type
_entity.pdbx_description
1 polymer ?
#
loop_
_entity_poly.entity_id
_entity_poly.type
_entity_poly.pdbx_seq_one_letter_code
_entity_poly.pdbx_strand_id
1 'polypeptide(L)'
;VFDLTSMVEVGKGGTNQARVERDAIWGSVSTRLGQLNMGDAALVFGRIDQNVDSESFYIGRVGVWDDKQDPIVVDWRAPIAESFYRATGLDPMGLERRRHFISRGRTLLALEDEIFGDIEKFRDNENSSLKGEGALIAALETARTGRLQDIIGTIQGEQDEIIRAPISGVVAVQGGPGTGKTVVALHRAAYLLYTHRFPLEGQGVLVVGPNRLFLAYIEQVLPSLGEAGVGMASLGDLVGGVRVGDHRDPEEVSRLKGDLRMVKFLARSAKIRQRPLREDFRIGYGVQWLHITVEQTAQIVSEAQRRYRTHNAARHFVEEEFYSTLALSSNESLDHRTVGDRLKGQMAIREALDWIWP
;
A
#
# COMPACT_ATOMS: atom_id res chain seq x y z
N VAL A 1 -0.55 -31.35 11.14
CA VAL A 1 -0.12 -31.15 9.73
C VAL A 1 -0.82 -32.12 8.78
N PHE A 2 -0.89 -33.42 9.09
CA PHE A 2 -1.50 -34.42 8.20
C PHE A 2 -3.02 -34.30 7.97
N ASP A 3 -3.78 -33.65 8.87
CA ASP A 3 -5.25 -33.59 8.77
C ASP A 3 -5.78 -32.41 7.96
N LEU A 4 -4.93 -31.41 7.64
CA LEU A 4 -5.33 -30.24 6.85
C LEU A 4 -5.22 -30.48 5.34
N THR A 5 -4.42 -31.45 4.91
CA THR A 5 -4.21 -31.77 3.48
C THR A 5 -5.27 -32.70 2.90
N SER A 6 -5.97 -33.47 3.73
CA SER A 6 -7.00 -34.43 3.28
C SER A 6 -8.25 -33.75 2.68
N MET A 7 -8.56 -32.52 3.08
CA MET A 7 -9.64 -31.71 2.49
C MET A 7 -9.26 -31.05 1.15
N VAL A 8 -7.99 -31.11 0.74
CA VAL A 8 -7.44 -30.34 -0.40
C VAL A 8 -7.02 -31.24 -1.57
N GLU A 9 -7.05 -32.57 -1.40
CA GLU A 9 -6.76 -33.51 -2.47
C GLU A 9 -7.96 -33.68 -3.42
N VAL A 10 -7.99 -32.85 -4.46
CA VAL A 10 -8.83 -33.10 -5.63
C VAL A 10 -8.16 -34.23 -6.44
N GLY A 11 -8.75 -35.43 -6.41
CA GLY A 11 -8.29 -36.56 -7.24
C GLY A 11 -8.18 -36.20 -8.74
N LYS A 12 -7.43 -36.99 -9.51
CA LYS A 12 -7.26 -36.77 -10.96
C LYS A 12 -8.63 -36.79 -11.67
N GLY A 13 -9.14 -35.59 -12.01
CA GLY A 13 -10.42 -35.41 -12.73
C GLY A 13 -11.35 -34.28 -12.23
N GLY A 14 -10.92 -33.42 -11.29
CA GLY A 14 -11.80 -32.37 -10.73
C GLY A 14 -12.24 -31.27 -11.70
N THR A 15 -13.47 -30.79 -11.52
CA THR A 15 -14.07 -29.67 -12.26
C THR A 15 -13.31 -28.35 -12.03
N ASN A 16 -13.48 -27.34 -12.90
CA ASN A 16 -12.89 -26.02 -12.70
C ASN A 16 -13.29 -25.40 -11.34
N GLN A 17 -14.49 -25.69 -10.86
CA GLN A 17 -14.97 -25.27 -9.54
C GLN A 17 -14.13 -25.89 -8.40
N ALA A 18 -13.85 -27.19 -8.46
CA ALA A 18 -13.02 -27.86 -7.45
C ALA A 18 -11.59 -27.28 -7.39
N ARG A 19 -11.04 -26.81 -8.51
CA ARG A 19 -9.73 -26.14 -8.55
C ARG A 19 -9.76 -24.77 -7.87
N VAL A 20 -10.82 -23.99 -8.12
CA VAL A 20 -11.02 -22.68 -7.47
C VAL A 20 -11.21 -22.83 -5.96
N GLU A 21 -12.04 -23.78 -5.53
CA GLU A 21 -12.26 -24.07 -4.10
C GLU A 21 -10.96 -24.52 -3.42
N ARG A 22 -10.19 -25.40 -4.07
CA ARG A 22 -8.88 -25.83 -3.58
C ARG A 22 -7.91 -24.66 -3.43
N ASP A 23 -7.82 -23.80 -4.43
CA ASP A 23 -6.89 -22.67 -4.42
C ASP A 23 -7.31 -21.63 -3.35
N ALA A 24 -8.62 -21.45 -3.12
CA ALA A 24 -9.14 -20.62 -2.03
C ALA A 24 -8.82 -21.21 -0.64
N ILE A 25 -9.02 -22.52 -0.45
CA ILE A 25 -8.65 -23.22 0.79
C ILE A 25 -7.15 -23.13 1.02
N TRP A 26 -6.34 -23.41 -0.01
CA TRP A 26 -4.89 -23.31 0.06
C TRP A 26 -4.43 -21.92 0.44
N GLY A 27 -4.99 -20.88 -0.17
CA GLY A 27 -4.73 -19.48 0.18
C GLY A 27 -5.04 -19.21 1.65
N SER A 28 -6.23 -19.59 2.11
CA SER A 28 -6.66 -19.41 3.51
C SER A 28 -5.73 -20.11 4.50
N VAL A 29 -5.38 -21.37 4.22
CA VAL A 29 -4.46 -22.16 5.07
C VAL A 29 -3.06 -21.57 5.07
N SER A 30 -2.54 -21.16 3.91
CA SER A 30 -1.23 -20.53 3.79
C SER A 30 -1.16 -19.25 4.61
N THR A 31 -2.15 -18.35 4.48
CA THR A 31 -2.24 -17.13 5.27
C THR A 31 -2.34 -17.43 6.76
N ARG A 32 -3.13 -18.44 7.16
CA ARG A 32 -3.25 -18.82 8.57
C ARG A 32 -1.94 -19.37 9.13
N LEU A 33 -1.21 -20.17 8.36
CA LEU A 33 0.13 -20.66 8.74
C LEU A 33 1.13 -19.50 8.87
N GLY A 34 1.10 -18.55 7.94
CA GLY A 34 1.89 -17.32 8.02
C GLY A 34 1.63 -16.53 9.31
N GLN A 35 0.36 -16.36 9.68
CA GLN A 35 -0.02 -15.71 10.94
C GLN A 35 0.46 -16.46 12.19
N LEU A 36 0.39 -17.80 12.18
CA LEU A 36 0.81 -18.62 13.31
C LEU A 36 2.34 -18.74 13.44
N ASN A 37 3.08 -18.46 12.36
CA ASN A 37 4.54 -18.47 12.35
C ASN A 37 5.13 -17.20 12.96
N MET A 38 5.05 -17.08 14.29
CA MET A 38 5.49 -15.90 15.05
C MET A 38 6.96 -15.94 15.49
N GLY A 39 7.74 -16.95 15.07
CA GLY A 39 9.13 -17.12 15.51
C GLY A 39 9.26 -17.22 17.03
N ASP A 40 10.12 -16.37 17.61
CA ASP A 40 10.36 -16.29 19.07
C ASP A 40 9.39 -15.35 19.80
N ALA A 41 8.42 -14.76 19.11
CA ALA A 41 7.47 -13.86 19.73
C ALA A 41 6.41 -14.62 20.54
N ALA A 42 6.07 -14.12 21.73
CA ALA A 42 5.02 -14.70 22.57
C ALA A 42 3.63 -14.40 21.97
N LEU A 43 2.76 -15.42 21.90
CA LEU A 43 1.39 -15.29 21.38
C LEU A 43 0.55 -14.31 22.21
N VAL A 44 0.61 -14.45 23.54
CA VAL A 44 -0.16 -13.68 24.52
C VAL A 44 0.80 -12.78 25.28
N PHE A 45 0.47 -11.50 25.38
CA PHE A 45 1.29 -10.51 26.09
C PHE A 45 0.51 -9.79 27.19
N GLY A 46 -0.79 -10.03 27.31
CA GLY A 46 -1.56 -9.49 28.41
C GLY A 46 -2.93 -10.13 28.59
N ARG A 47 -3.63 -9.64 29.61
CA ARG A 47 -5.00 -10.00 29.93
C ARG A 47 -5.73 -8.77 30.44
N ILE A 48 -7.01 -8.65 30.09
CA ILE A 48 -7.93 -7.67 30.65
C ILE A 48 -9.05 -8.39 31.37
N ASP A 49 -9.45 -7.86 32.52
CA ASP A 49 -10.62 -8.29 33.28
C ASP A 49 -11.61 -7.12 33.30
N GLN A 50 -12.84 -7.39 32.87
CA GLN A 50 -13.89 -6.37 32.78
C GLN A 50 -14.75 -6.36 34.02
N ASN A 51 -15.13 -5.16 34.45
CA ASN A 51 -16.04 -4.96 35.58
C ASN A 51 -17.48 -5.39 35.22
N VAL A 52 -17.84 -5.28 33.93
CA VAL A 52 -19.13 -5.72 33.40
C VAL A 52 -19.05 -7.21 33.12
N ASP A 53 -20.00 -7.98 33.66
CA ASP A 53 -20.16 -9.44 33.49
C ASP A 53 -18.98 -10.31 33.96
N SER A 54 -17.95 -9.72 34.59
CA SER A 54 -16.76 -10.42 35.10
C SER A 54 -16.02 -11.25 34.03
N GLU A 55 -16.11 -10.83 32.77
CA GLU A 55 -15.44 -11.50 31.67
C GLU A 55 -13.94 -11.20 31.67
N SER A 56 -13.14 -12.18 31.22
CA SER A 56 -11.68 -12.11 31.18
C SER A 56 -11.19 -12.46 29.80
N PHE A 57 -10.40 -11.58 29.19
CA PHE A 57 -9.87 -11.77 27.84
C PHE A 57 -8.35 -11.76 27.84
N TYR A 58 -7.75 -12.80 27.26
CA TYR A 58 -6.33 -12.80 26.95
C TYR A 58 -6.08 -12.04 25.66
N ILE A 59 -5.16 -11.09 25.69
CA ILE A 59 -4.82 -10.26 24.53
C ILE A 59 -3.53 -10.76 23.91
N GLY A 60 -3.57 -10.98 22.59
CA GLY A 60 -2.47 -11.57 21.85
C GLY A 60 -2.36 -11.08 20.42
N ARG A 61 -1.36 -11.63 19.74
CA ARG A 61 -0.96 -11.24 18.38
C ARG A 61 -1.94 -11.72 17.30
N VAL A 62 -2.54 -12.87 17.57
CA VAL A 62 -3.42 -13.58 16.66
C VAL A 62 -4.60 -14.11 17.46
N GLY A 63 -5.80 -13.98 16.91
CA GLY A 63 -7.00 -14.58 17.49
C GLY A 63 -6.91 -16.11 17.51
N VAL A 64 -7.26 -16.70 18.66
CA VAL A 64 -7.37 -18.16 18.86
C VAL A 64 -8.72 -18.45 19.47
N TRP A 65 -9.42 -19.41 18.88
CA TRP A 65 -10.75 -19.85 19.31
C TRP A 65 -10.69 -21.32 19.67
N ASP A 66 -11.55 -21.74 20.58
CA ASP A 66 -11.72 -23.14 20.93
C ASP A 66 -12.65 -23.87 19.93
N ASP A 67 -12.92 -25.15 20.19
CA ASP A 67 -13.79 -25.98 19.36
C ASP A 67 -15.25 -25.48 19.31
N LYS A 68 -15.68 -24.68 20.29
CA LYS A 68 -17.01 -24.08 20.38
C LYS A 68 -17.08 -22.68 19.77
N GLN A 69 -15.96 -22.17 19.23
CA GLN A 69 -15.80 -20.80 18.73
C GLN A 69 -15.77 -19.73 19.82
N ASP A 70 -15.51 -20.12 21.08
CA ASP A 70 -15.27 -19.18 22.16
C ASP A 70 -13.83 -18.62 22.05
N PRO A 71 -13.62 -17.29 22.14
CA PRO A 71 -12.30 -16.69 21.98
C PRO A 71 -11.41 -17.01 23.20
N ILE A 72 -10.37 -17.81 22.98
CA ILE A 72 -9.32 -18.06 23.99
C ILE A 72 -8.34 -16.89 24.03
N VAL A 73 -7.95 -16.39 22.85
CA VAL A 73 -7.05 -15.25 22.68
C VAL A 73 -7.70 -14.28 21.73
N VAL A 74 -7.81 -13.04 22.16
CA VAL A 74 -8.31 -11.92 21.37
C VAL A 74 -7.13 -11.26 20.66
N ASP A 75 -7.30 -11.01 19.36
CA ASP A 75 -6.34 -10.26 18.56
C ASP A 75 -6.26 -8.80 19.04
N TRP A 76 -5.04 -8.27 19.20
CA TRP A 76 -4.80 -6.89 19.64
C TRP A 76 -5.50 -5.84 18.78
N ARG A 77 -5.79 -6.15 17.51
CA ARG A 77 -6.50 -5.26 16.59
C ARG A 77 -8.01 -5.21 16.84
N ALA A 78 -8.56 -6.11 17.64
CA ALA A 78 -9.98 -6.10 17.97
C ALA A 78 -10.37 -4.82 18.75
N PRO A 79 -11.61 -4.34 18.62
CA PRO A 79 -12.09 -3.18 19.40
C PRO A 79 -12.01 -3.40 20.91
N ILE A 80 -12.32 -4.61 21.39
CA ILE A 80 -12.29 -4.94 22.82
C ILE A 80 -10.88 -4.82 23.43
N ALA A 81 -9.83 -4.96 22.62
CA ALA A 81 -8.44 -4.82 23.04
C ALA A 81 -7.98 -3.35 23.16
N GLU A 82 -8.79 -2.37 22.74
CA GLU A 82 -8.46 -0.94 22.85
C GLU A 82 -8.24 -0.52 24.32
N SER A 83 -9.07 -1.03 25.23
CA SER A 83 -8.96 -0.78 26.67
C SER A 83 -7.62 -1.24 27.24
N PHE A 84 -7.02 -2.30 26.70
CA PHE A 84 -5.68 -2.75 27.12
C PHE A 84 -4.62 -1.66 26.93
N TYR A 85 -4.74 -0.80 25.91
CA TYR A 85 -3.77 0.23 25.59
C TYR A 85 -4.15 1.61 26.13
N ARG A 86 -5.44 1.95 26.08
CA ARG A 86 -5.92 3.32 26.36
C ARG A 86 -6.48 3.51 27.76
N ALA A 87 -6.82 2.43 28.48
CA ALA A 87 -7.33 2.57 29.84
C ALA A 87 -6.31 3.24 30.76
N THR A 88 -6.80 4.18 31.56
CA THR A 88 -6.06 4.93 32.57
C THR A 88 -6.83 4.90 33.89
N GLY A 89 -6.19 5.29 35.00
CA GLY A 89 -6.89 5.40 36.28
C GLY A 89 -8.09 6.38 36.27
N LEU A 90 -8.06 7.41 35.40
CA LEU A 90 -9.14 8.38 35.25
C LEU A 90 -10.26 7.88 34.33
N ASP A 91 -9.90 7.12 33.28
CA ASP A 91 -10.83 6.46 32.38
C ASP A 91 -10.46 4.98 32.24
N PRO A 92 -11.03 4.11 33.10
CA PRO A 92 -10.76 2.67 33.07
C PRO A 92 -11.28 1.95 31.82
N MET A 93 -12.12 2.60 31.01
CA MET A 93 -12.76 1.97 29.84
C MET A 93 -13.44 0.61 30.15
N GLY A 94 -14.04 0.50 31.34
CA GLY A 94 -14.73 -0.71 31.81
C GLY A 94 -13.83 -1.80 32.38
N LEU A 95 -12.52 -1.58 32.49
CA LEU A 95 -11.60 -2.52 33.11
C LEU A 95 -11.67 -2.48 34.64
N GLU A 96 -11.51 -3.65 35.23
CA GLU A 96 -11.23 -3.84 36.66
C GLU A 96 -9.73 -4.11 36.86
N ARG A 97 -9.11 -4.90 35.97
CA ARG A 97 -7.68 -5.20 36.00
C ARG A 97 -7.10 -5.33 34.60
N ARG A 98 -5.88 -4.83 34.41
CA ARG A 98 -5.01 -5.10 33.28
C ARG A 98 -3.77 -5.83 33.78
N ARG A 99 -3.43 -6.94 33.12
CA ARG A 99 -2.22 -7.71 33.41
C ARG A 99 -1.30 -7.71 32.20
N HIS A 100 -0.04 -7.36 32.39
CA HIS A 100 1.03 -7.52 31.40
C HIS A 100 1.81 -8.81 31.66
N PHE A 101 2.18 -9.49 30.57
CA PHE A 101 3.04 -10.68 30.61
C PHE A 101 4.41 -10.36 30.02
N ILE A 102 5.44 -10.56 30.83
CA ILE A 102 6.83 -10.49 30.36
C ILE A 102 7.22 -11.92 30.00
N SER A 103 7.37 -12.19 28.70
CA SER A 103 7.66 -13.53 28.19
C SER A 103 8.91 -13.54 27.30
N ARG A 104 9.63 -14.65 27.29
CA ARG A 104 10.71 -14.94 26.34
C ARG A 104 10.37 -16.24 25.60
N GLY A 105 10.05 -16.13 24.32
CA GLY A 105 9.52 -17.25 23.56
C GLY A 105 8.25 -17.80 24.21
N ARG A 106 8.29 -19.08 24.60
CA ARG A 106 7.17 -19.78 25.26
C ARG A 106 7.22 -19.73 26.79
N THR A 107 8.19 -19.02 27.37
CA THR A 107 8.39 -18.98 28.82
C THR A 107 7.91 -17.65 29.38
N LEU A 108 6.93 -17.70 30.29
CA LEU A 108 6.50 -16.55 31.08
C LEU A 108 7.56 -16.28 32.17
N LEU A 109 8.13 -15.08 32.17
CA LEU A 109 9.17 -14.67 33.11
C LEU A 109 8.58 -13.89 34.28
N ALA A 110 7.63 -13.01 34.02
CA ALA A 110 6.98 -12.20 35.04
C ALA A 110 5.59 -11.73 34.59
N LEU A 111 4.79 -11.29 35.56
CA LEU A 111 3.48 -10.68 35.36
C LEU A 111 3.38 -9.40 36.17
N GLU A 112 2.69 -8.40 35.63
CA GLU A 112 2.46 -7.12 36.27
C GLU A 112 0.97 -6.78 36.20
N ASP A 113 0.38 -6.46 37.34
CA ASP A 113 -1.03 -6.10 37.46
C ASP A 113 -1.21 -4.60 37.67
N GLU A 114 -2.15 -4.04 36.94
CA GLU A 114 -2.69 -2.71 37.12
C GLU A 114 -4.19 -2.84 37.40
N ILE A 115 -4.62 -2.24 38.50
CA ILE A 115 -5.99 -2.34 39.00
C ILE A 115 -6.65 -0.99 38.80
N PHE A 116 -7.88 -1.01 38.27
CA PHE A 116 -8.68 0.17 38.05
C PHE A 116 -9.89 0.17 38.99
N GLY A 117 -10.25 1.34 39.52
CA GLY A 117 -11.38 1.50 40.43
C GLY A 117 -11.01 1.37 41.91
N ASP A 118 -11.93 0.81 42.71
CA ASP A 118 -11.84 0.82 44.17
C ASP A 118 -10.80 -0.19 44.69
N ILE A 119 -9.63 0.33 45.02
CA ILE A 119 -8.44 -0.43 45.45
C ILE A 119 -8.75 -1.29 46.70
N GLU A 120 -9.75 -0.91 47.50
CA GLU A 120 -10.12 -1.65 48.71
C GLU A 120 -10.61 -3.08 48.41
N LYS A 121 -11.20 -3.34 47.25
CA LYS A 121 -11.63 -4.70 46.84
C LYS A 121 -10.46 -5.68 46.63
N PHE A 122 -9.25 -5.16 46.45
CA PHE A 122 -8.07 -5.95 46.09
C PHE A 122 -6.99 -6.00 47.18
N ARG A 123 -7.25 -5.40 48.35
CA ARG A 123 -6.30 -5.36 49.49
C ARG A 123 -6.07 -6.72 50.16
N ASP A 124 -6.91 -7.71 49.92
CA ASP A 124 -6.76 -9.05 50.50
C ASP A 124 -5.69 -9.92 49.79
N ASN A 125 -5.10 -9.46 48.67
CA ASN A 125 -3.98 -10.12 48.01
C ASN A 125 -2.68 -9.33 48.25
N GLU A 126 -1.90 -9.73 49.26
CA GLU A 126 -0.68 -9.09 49.80
C GLU A 126 0.52 -8.90 48.83
N ASN A 127 0.37 -8.94 47.49
CA ASN A 127 1.52 -8.84 46.57
C ASN A 127 1.34 -7.91 45.35
N SER A 128 0.31 -7.05 45.31
CA SER A 128 0.14 -6.10 44.19
C SER A 128 1.01 -4.85 44.35
N SER A 129 2.32 -4.99 44.06
CA SER A 129 3.16 -3.82 43.87
C SER A 129 2.67 -3.04 42.64
N LEU A 130 1.96 -1.94 42.87
CA LEU A 130 1.70 -0.88 41.90
C LEU A 130 3.03 -0.47 41.24
N LYS A 131 3.24 -0.82 39.96
CA LYS A 131 4.22 -0.19 39.05
C LYS A 131 4.14 -0.78 37.64
N GLY A 132 3.46 -0.08 36.73
CA GLY A 132 3.47 -0.34 35.28
C GLY A 132 4.76 0.08 34.55
N GLU A 133 5.80 0.50 35.28
CA GLU A 133 7.11 0.87 34.71
C GLU A 133 8.01 -0.36 34.42
N GLY A 134 7.76 -1.51 35.05
CA GLY A 134 8.64 -2.68 34.96
C GLY A 134 8.63 -3.36 33.58
N ALA A 135 7.44 -3.55 32.98
CA ALA A 135 7.31 -4.10 31.64
C ALA A 135 7.95 -3.20 30.57
N LEU A 136 7.84 -1.87 30.72
CA LEU A 136 8.52 -0.91 29.86
C LEU A 136 10.04 -1.00 30.03
N ILE A 137 10.55 -1.08 31.27
CA ILE A 137 11.98 -1.20 31.55
C ILE A 137 12.56 -2.52 31.02
N ALA A 138 11.86 -3.65 31.20
CA ALA A 138 12.26 -4.95 30.66
C ALA A 138 12.28 -4.95 29.11
N ALA A 139 11.33 -4.25 28.48
CA ALA A 139 11.33 -4.04 27.03
C ALA A 139 12.48 -3.12 26.58
N LEU A 140 12.78 -2.06 27.34
CA LEU A 140 13.91 -1.14 27.09
C LEU A 140 15.27 -1.85 27.20
N GLU A 141 15.44 -2.76 28.16
CA GLU A 141 16.67 -3.58 28.28
C GLU A 141 16.86 -4.52 27.07
N THR A 142 15.76 -4.99 26.49
CA THR A 142 15.75 -5.86 25.30
C THR A 142 16.01 -5.06 24.00
N ALA A 143 15.79 -3.75 24.00
CA ALA A 143 15.96 -2.86 22.83
C ALA A 143 17.42 -2.69 22.34
N ARG A 144 18.42 -3.20 23.08
CA ARG A 144 19.86 -3.08 22.74
C ARG A 144 20.34 -3.91 21.55
N THR A 145 19.46 -4.68 20.90
CA THR A 145 19.85 -5.65 19.85
C THR A 145 19.92 -5.09 18.43
N GLY A 146 19.63 -3.79 18.21
CA GLY A 146 19.79 -3.12 16.91
C GLY A 146 18.80 -3.56 15.81
N ARG A 147 17.81 -4.41 16.14
CA ARG A 147 16.68 -4.78 15.27
C ARG A 147 15.40 -4.10 15.76
N LEU A 148 14.45 -3.81 14.85
CA LEU A 148 13.17 -3.23 15.19
C LEU A 148 12.45 -4.36 15.94
N GLN A 149 12.25 -4.17 17.22
CA GLN A 149 11.52 -5.14 18.02
C GLN A 149 10.03 -4.92 17.81
N ASP A 150 9.29 -6.02 17.93
CA ASP A 150 7.85 -5.96 17.93
C ASP A 150 7.36 -5.30 19.23
N ILE A 151 6.61 -4.20 19.09
CA ILE A 151 6.19 -3.37 20.21
C ILE A 151 4.75 -3.67 20.68
N ILE A 152 4.06 -4.66 20.12
CA ILE A 152 2.59 -4.81 20.29
C ILE A 152 2.18 -4.87 21.77
N GLY A 153 2.97 -5.52 22.62
CA GLY A 153 2.70 -5.60 24.07
C GLY A 153 3.04 -4.34 24.87
N THR A 154 3.72 -3.37 24.25
CA THR A 154 4.24 -2.14 24.87
C THR A 154 3.79 -0.88 24.12
N ILE A 155 2.80 -0.99 23.22
CA ILE A 155 2.19 0.17 22.57
C ILE A 155 1.62 1.08 23.65
N GLN A 156 1.98 2.35 23.60
CA GLN A 156 1.45 3.35 24.54
C GLN A 156 0.10 3.89 24.05
N GLY A 157 -0.72 4.43 24.95
CA GLY A 157 -2.03 4.98 24.59
C GLY A 157 -1.99 6.01 23.44
N GLU A 158 -1.05 6.96 23.48
CA GLU A 158 -0.86 7.95 22.39
C GLU A 158 -0.50 7.30 21.04
N GLN A 159 0.23 6.18 21.07
CA GLN A 159 0.57 5.43 19.86
C GLN A 159 -0.64 4.65 19.33
N ASP A 160 -1.45 4.07 20.22
CA ASP A 160 -2.68 3.36 19.86
C ASP A 160 -3.70 4.32 19.22
N GLU A 161 -3.80 5.57 19.71
CA GLU A 161 -4.63 6.59 19.07
C GLU A 161 -4.23 6.85 17.61
N ILE A 162 -2.92 6.94 17.33
CA ILE A 162 -2.41 7.07 15.97
C ILE A 162 -2.71 5.82 15.14
N ILE A 163 -2.55 4.63 15.73
CA ILE A 163 -2.80 3.34 15.05
C ILE A 163 -4.29 3.21 14.68
N ARG A 164 -5.19 3.56 15.60
CA ARG A 164 -6.64 3.42 15.44
C ARG A 164 -7.35 4.63 14.83
N ALA A 165 -6.64 5.72 14.55
CA ALA A 165 -7.23 6.90 13.93
C ALA A 165 -7.98 6.55 12.63
N PRO A 166 -9.07 7.25 12.27
CA PRO A 166 -9.90 6.94 11.11
C PRO A 166 -9.11 6.79 9.80
N ILE A 167 -9.60 5.96 8.88
CA ILE A 167 -8.96 5.73 7.57
C ILE A 167 -8.99 6.97 6.66
N SER A 168 -9.95 7.88 6.87
CA SER A 168 -10.15 9.05 6.02
C SER A 168 -9.13 10.16 6.30
N GLY A 169 -8.63 10.78 5.23
CA GLY A 169 -7.76 11.96 5.31
C GLY A 169 -6.27 11.63 5.39
N VAL A 170 -5.49 12.61 5.84
CA VAL A 170 -4.02 12.53 5.95
C VAL A 170 -3.64 12.63 7.42
N VAL A 171 -2.90 11.64 7.91
CA VAL A 171 -2.35 11.63 9.28
C VAL A 171 -0.85 11.87 9.20
N ALA A 172 -0.38 12.97 9.79
CA ALA A 172 1.04 13.28 9.90
C ALA A 172 1.54 12.91 11.30
N VAL A 173 2.46 11.95 11.38
CA VAL A 173 3.06 11.50 12.65
C VAL A 173 4.42 12.15 12.83
N GLN A 174 4.51 13.11 13.75
CA GLN A 174 5.75 13.81 14.09
C GLN A 174 6.19 13.45 15.52
N GLY A 175 7.50 13.30 15.71
CA GLY A 175 8.06 12.94 17.01
C GLY A 175 9.58 12.85 16.96
N GLY A 176 10.23 12.86 18.13
CA GLY A 176 11.69 12.83 18.25
C GLY A 176 12.34 11.54 17.72
N PRO A 177 13.67 11.51 17.53
CA PRO A 177 14.39 10.27 17.25
C PRO A 177 14.09 9.19 18.30
N GLY A 178 13.92 7.94 17.88
CA GLY A 178 13.69 6.82 18.80
C GLY A 178 12.25 6.62 19.29
N THR A 179 11.30 7.51 18.99
CA THR A 179 9.90 7.40 19.47
C THR A 179 9.04 6.36 18.73
N GLY A 180 9.64 5.45 17.96
CA GLY A 180 8.90 4.35 17.32
C GLY A 180 7.99 4.72 16.15
N LYS A 181 8.06 5.93 15.58
CA LYS A 181 7.17 6.41 14.50
C LYS A 181 6.96 5.43 13.34
N THR A 182 8.05 4.85 12.82
CA THR A 182 7.99 3.88 11.73
C THR A 182 7.21 2.65 12.15
N VAL A 183 7.46 2.16 13.36
CA VAL A 183 6.78 0.99 13.92
C VAL A 183 5.28 1.29 14.05
N VAL A 184 4.93 2.45 14.61
CA VAL A 184 3.54 2.91 14.79
C VAL A 184 2.82 3.01 13.45
N ALA A 185 3.46 3.59 12.42
CA ALA A 185 2.88 3.71 11.09
C ALA A 185 2.62 2.34 10.42
N LEU A 186 3.48 1.36 10.67
CA LEU A 186 3.29 0.01 10.14
C LEU A 186 2.20 -0.76 10.89
N HIS A 187 2.13 -0.62 12.21
CA HIS A 187 1.03 -1.19 13.00
C HIS A 187 -0.31 -0.55 12.64
N ARG A 188 -0.33 0.74 12.31
CA ARG A 188 -1.49 1.41 11.71
C ARG A 188 -1.92 0.73 10.41
N ALA A 189 -0.99 0.46 9.49
CA ALA A 189 -1.33 -0.26 8.26
C ALA A 189 -1.91 -1.66 8.54
N ALA A 190 -1.33 -2.41 9.48
CA ALA A 190 -1.83 -3.73 9.90
C ALA A 190 -3.24 -3.65 10.52
N TYR A 191 -3.50 -2.63 11.34
CA TYR A 191 -4.81 -2.38 11.93
C TYR A 191 -5.85 -2.02 10.87
N LEU A 192 -5.52 -1.12 9.94
CA LEU A 192 -6.45 -0.73 8.87
C LEU A 192 -6.80 -1.91 7.96
N LEU A 193 -5.85 -2.78 7.62
CA LEU A 193 -6.10 -4.00 6.84
C LEU A 193 -7.00 -5.00 7.58
N TYR A 194 -6.87 -5.09 8.90
CA TYR A 194 -7.72 -5.92 9.74
C TYR A 194 -9.15 -5.38 9.82
N THR A 195 -9.29 -4.09 10.17
CA THR A 195 -10.59 -3.46 10.43
C THR A 195 -11.36 -3.14 9.15
N HIS A 196 -10.66 -2.84 8.06
CA HIS A 196 -11.23 -2.43 6.78
C HIS A 196 -10.87 -3.42 5.66
N ARG A 197 -11.10 -4.71 5.91
CA ARG A 197 -10.81 -5.79 4.95
C ARG A 197 -11.51 -5.58 3.60
N PHE A 198 -12.83 -5.37 3.57
CA PHE A 198 -13.61 -5.28 2.32
C PHE A 198 -13.25 -4.11 1.37
N PRO A 199 -12.82 -2.91 1.82
CA PRO A 199 -12.27 -1.90 0.90
C PRO A 199 -10.79 -2.09 0.54
N LEU A 200 -9.97 -2.70 1.40
CA LEU A 200 -8.51 -2.74 1.23
C LEU A 200 -7.99 -4.07 0.64
N GLU A 201 -8.71 -5.17 0.77
CA GLU A 201 -8.30 -6.50 0.25
C GLU A 201 -8.14 -6.50 -1.27
N GLY A 202 -8.83 -5.59 -1.99
CA GLY A 202 -8.66 -5.37 -3.43
C GLY A 202 -7.77 -4.18 -3.83
N GLN A 203 -7.54 -3.21 -2.94
CA GLN A 203 -6.77 -1.99 -3.24
C GLN A 203 -5.31 -2.06 -2.76
N GLY A 204 -5.05 -2.91 -1.76
CA GLY A 204 -3.76 -3.05 -1.10
C GLY A 204 -3.34 -1.80 -0.31
N VAL A 205 -2.20 -1.90 0.37
CA VAL A 205 -1.55 -0.76 1.03
C VAL A 205 -0.17 -0.58 0.41
N LEU A 206 0.18 0.64 0.00
CA LEU A 206 1.51 0.95 -0.52
C LEU A 206 2.36 1.61 0.57
N VAL A 207 3.42 0.92 1.00
CA VAL A 207 4.45 1.47 1.89
C VAL A 207 5.62 1.94 1.04
N VAL A 208 5.85 3.26 1.01
CA VAL A 208 6.98 3.85 0.30
C VAL A 208 8.13 4.11 1.27
N GLY A 209 9.25 3.43 1.04
CA GLY A 209 10.46 3.54 1.85
C GLY A 209 11.56 4.37 1.15
N PRO A 210 12.58 4.83 1.91
CA PRO A 210 13.71 5.57 1.35
C PRO A 210 14.64 4.71 0.50
N ASN A 211 14.73 3.41 0.78
CA ASN A 211 15.56 2.44 0.03
C ASN A 211 15.11 1.00 0.31
N ARG A 212 15.61 0.06 -0.50
CA ARG A 212 15.25 -1.36 -0.40
C ARG A 212 15.74 -2.05 0.87
N LEU A 213 16.88 -1.64 1.43
CA LEU A 213 17.39 -2.22 2.69
C LEU A 213 16.42 -1.92 3.85
N PHE A 214 15.91 -0.70 3.91
CA PHE A 214 14.90 -0.30 4.88
C PHE A 214 13.59 -1.07 4.72
N LEU A 215 13.16 -1.33 3.48
CA LEU A 215 11.96 -2.11 3.20
C LEU A 215 12.13 -3.58 3.59
N ALA A 216 13.26 -4.19 3.24
CA ALA A 216 13.58 -5.57 3.65
C ALA A 216 13.63 -5.73 5.17
N TYR A 217 14.05 -4.67 5.88
CA TYR A 217 14.03 -4.64 7.33
C TYR A 217 12.61 -4.55 7.89
N ILE A 218 11.70 -3.79 7.25
CA ILE A 218 10.29 -3.73 7.62
C ILE A 218 9.59 -5.08 7.44
N GLU A 219 9.87 -5.79 6.36
CA GLU A 219 9.32 -7.13 6.07
C GLU A 219 9.57 -8.12 7.22
N GLN A 220 10.72 -8.02 7.89
CA GLN A 220 11.08 -8.91 9.01
C GLN A 220 10.24 -8.67 10.26
N VAL A 221 9.71 -7.45 10.43
CA VAL A 221 9.03 -7.02 11.65
C VAL A 221 7.54 -7.29 11.55
N LEU A 222 6.98 -7.20 10.35
CA LEU A 222 5.59 -7.51 10.09
C LEU A 222 5.48 -8.39 8.83
N PRO A 223 5.89 -9.67 8.92
CA PRO A 223 5.88 -10.60 7.79
C PRO A 223 4.47 -10.76 7.20
N SER A 224 3.45 -10.65 8.05
CA SER A 224 2.04 -10.78 7.70
C SER A 224 1.50 -9.63 6.84
N LEU A 225 2.23 -8.51 6.70
CA LEU A 225 1.81 -7.40 5.82
C LEU A 225 1.94 -7.79 4.33
N GLY A 226 3.02 -8.46 3.93
CA GLY A 226 3.24 -8.82 2.52
C GLY A 226 2.17 -9.78 1.98
N GLU A 227 1.70 -10.70 2.82
CA GLU A 227 0.63 -11.64 2.46
C GLU A 227 -0.77 -11.00 2.51
N ALA A 228 -0.94 -9.91 3.27
CA ALA A 228 -2.19 -9.18 3.43
C ALA A 228 -2.41 -8.06 2.37
N GLY A 229 -1.63 -8.06 1.28
CA GLY A 229 -1.78 -7.09 0.20
C GLY A 229 -1.01 -5.78 0.39
N VAL A 230 0.07 -5.78 1.19
CA VAL A 230 0.97 -4.62 1.29
C VAL A 230 2.04 -4.67 0.21
N GLY A 231 1.98 -3.72 -0.73
CA GLY A 231 3.06 -3.43 -1.65
C GLY A 231 4.11 -2.56 -0.98
N MET A 232 5.39 -2.95 -1.10
CA MET A 232 6.52 -2.13 -0.67
C MET A 232 7.30 -1.66 -1.87
N ALA A 233 7.58 -0.36 -1.93
CA ALA A 233 8.33 0.24 -3.02
C ALA A 233 9.28 1.31 -2.50
N SER A 234 10.49 1.40 -3.06
CA SER A 234 11.27 2.62 -2.91
C SER A 234 10.80 3.66 -3.93
N LEU A 235 11.19 4.93 -3.76
CA LEU A 235 10.85 5.98 -4.73
C LEU A 235 11.31 5.63 -6.16
N GLY A 236 12.42 4.91 -6.30
CA GLY A 236 12.93 4.46 -7.60
C GLY A 236 12.13 3.31 -8.23
N ASP A 237 11.33 2.59 -7.44
CA ASP A 237 10.52 1.46 -7.91
C ASP A 237 9.11 1.88 -8.38
N LEU A 238 8.70 3.14 -8.12
CA LEU A 238 7.36 3.63 -8.44
C LEU A 238 7.10 3.77 -9.94
N VAL A 239 8.14 3.84 -10.77
CA VAL A 239 8.03 3.94 -12.23
C VAL A 239 8.36 2.60 -12.86
N GLY A 240 7.34 1.91 -13.36
CA GLY A 240 7.48 0.60 -13.99
C GLY A 240 8.43 0.62 -15.19
N GLY A 241 9.21 -0.46 -15.35
CA GLY A 241 10.10 -0.66 -16.50
C GLY A 241 11.39 0.17 -16.48
N VAL A 242 11.62 0.97 -15.43
CA VAL A 242 12.83 1.79 -15.29
C VAL A 242 13.66 1.29 -14.11
N ARG A 243 14.97 1.09 -14.34
CA ARG A 243 15.94 0.87 -13.25
C ARG A 243 16.62 2.19 -12.95
N VAL A 244 16.31 2.77 -11.80
CA VAL A 244 17.00 3.95 -11.29
C VAL A 244 18.34 3.50 -10.69
N GLY A 245 19.44 4.03 -11.21
CA GLY A 245 20.76 3.76 -10.63
C GLY A 245 21.01 4.57 -9.36
N ASP A 246 22.04 4.20 -8.59
CA ASP A 246 22.40 4.86 -7.32
C ASP A 246 23.06 6.25 -7.48
N HIS A 247 23.08 6.79 -8.70
CA HIS A 247 23.64 8.10 -8.97
C HIS A 247 22.71 9.19 -8.44
N ARG A 248 23.23 9.98 -7.49
CA ARG A 248 22.53 11.17 -6.99
C ARG A 248 22.98 12.38 -7.77
N ASP A 249 22.01 13.12 -8.30
CA ASP A 249 22.26 14.46 -8.79
C ASP A 249 22.79 15.35 -7.64
N PRO A 250 23.59 16.39 -7.94
CA PRO A 250 23.88 17.44 -6.96
C PRO A 250 22.59 18.00 -6.34
N GLU A 251 22.66 18.43 -5.06
CA GLU A 251 21.46 18.82 -4.30
C GLU A 251 20.62 19.88 -5.02
N GLU A 252 21.27 20.89 -5.60
CA GLU A 252 20.61 21.97 -6.34
C GLU A 252 19.78 21.45 -7.53
N VAL A 253 20.32 20.46 -8.26
CA VAL A 253 19.65 19.83 -9.40
C VAL A 253 18.50 18.94 -8.92
N SER A 254 18.71 18.15 -7.87
CA SER A 254 17.66 17.32 -7.28
C SER A 254 16.49 18.17 -6.76
N ARG A 255 16.79 19.30 -6.12
CA ARG A 255 15.78 20.25 -5.64
C ARG A 255 14.99 20.85 -6.80
N LEU A 256 15.67 21.26 -7.87
CA LEU A 256 15.00 21.77 -9.06
C LEU A 256 14.09 20.71 -9.70
N LYS A 257 14.56 19.46 -9.84
CA LYS A 257 13.79 18.34 -10.40
C LYS A 257 12.56 17.98 -9.55
N GLY A 258 12.64 18.15 -8.22
CA GLY A 258 11.53 17.91 -7.28
C GLY A 258 10.54 19.07 -7.12
N ASP A 259 10.82 20.23 -7.72
CA ASP A 259 9.98 21.43 -7.62
C ASP A 259 8.76 21.34 -8.56
N LEU A 260 7.60 21.81 -8.12
CA LEU A 260 6.36 21.85 -8.92
C LEU A 260 6.50 22.66 -10.22
N ARG A 261 7.48 23.56 -10.32
CA ARG A 261 7.83 24.25 -11.58
C ARG A 261 8.20 23.28 -12.70
N MET A 262 8.72 22.09 -12.39
CA MET A 262 9.00 21.05 -13.38
C MET A 262 7.74 20.55 -14.10
N VAL A 263 6.57 20.60 -13.46
CA VAL A 263 5.30 20.25 -14.11
C VAL A 263 5.03 21.17 -15.29
N LYS A 264 5.22 22.49 -15.11
CA LYS A 264 5.05 23.48 -16.18
C LYS A 264 6.12 23.32 -17.26
N PHE A 265 7.36 23.02 -16.86
CA PHE A 265 8.44 22.74 -17.80
C PHE A 265 8.11 21.53 -18.69
N LEU A 266 7.78 20.38 -18.09
CA LEU A 266 7.43 19.15 -18.81
C LEU A 266 6.20 19.33 -19.71
N ALA A 267 5.16 20.00 -19.22
CA ALA A 267 3.97 20.30 -20.02
C ALA A 267 4.32 21.18 -21.24
N ARG A 268 5.16 22.20 -21.06
CA ARG A 268 5.64 23.04 -22.15
C ARG A 268 6.54 22.26 -23.12
N SER A 269 7.43 21.41 -22.62
CA SER A 269 8.29 20.56 -23.44
C SER A 269 7.49 19.60 -24.31
N ALA A 270 6.43 18.99 -23.78
CA ALA A 270 5.50 18.18 -24.58
C ALA A 270 4.77 19.03 -25.63
N LYS A 271 4.34 20.24 -25.28
CA LYS A 271 3.66 21.16 -26.21
C LYS A 271 4.56 21.65 -27.34
N ILE A 272 5.85 21.91 -27.08
CA ILE A 272 6.82 22.35 -28.09
C ILE A 272 7.01 21.31 -29.21
N ARG A 273 6.79 20.02 -28.91
CA ARG A 273 6.84 18.94 -29.90
C ARG A 273 5.61 18.88 -30.81
N GLN A 274 4.52 19.56 -30.45
CA GLN A 274 3.29 19.63 -31.23
C GLN A 274 3.35 20.86 -32.13
N ARG A 275 3.64 20.66 -33.41
CA ARG A 275 3.96 21.76 -34.33
C ARG A 275 3.39 21.52 -35.73
N PRO A 276 3.00 22.56 -36.46
CA PRO A 276 2.67 22.40 -37.87
C PRO A 276 3.91 22.01 -38.69
N LEU A 277 3.67 21.59 -39.94
CA LEU A 277 4.75 21.42 -40.91
C LEU A 277 5.46 22.76 -41.19
N ARG A 278 6.72 22.69 -41.62
CA ARG A 278 7.50 23.88 -41.98
C ARG A 278 7.14 24.44 -43.35
N GLU A 279 6.77 23.54 -44.25
CA GLU A 279 6.48 23.80 -45.66
C GLU A 279 5.29 22.95 -46.06
N ASP A 280 4.60 23.36 -47.13
CA ASP A 280 3.49 22.58 -47.68
C ASP A 280 3.99 21.20 -48.10
N PHE A 281 3.27 20.17 -47.68
CA PHE A 281 3.64 18.79 -47.95
C PHE A 281 2.87 18.26 -49.16
N ARG A 282 3.58 17.60 -50.07
CA ARG A 282 3.03 16.99 -51.28
C ARG A 282 3.52 15.56 -51.42
N ILE A 283 2.62 14.67 -51.81
CA ILE A 283 2.92 13.25 -51.96
C ILE A 283 2.20 12.65 -53.16
N GLY A 284 2.89 11.77 -53.88
CA GLY A 284 2.33 11.08 -55.04
C GLY A 284 1.34 9.99 -54.59
N TYR A 285 0.14 9.99 -55.18
CA TYR A 285 -0.91 9.00 -54.96
C TYR A 285 -1.47 8.54 -56.31
N GLY A 286 -0.97 7.41 -56.83
CA GLY A 286 -1.33 6.94 -58.16
C GLY A 286 -0.86 7.92 -59.24
N VAL A 287 -1.81 8.50 -59.98
CA VAL A 287 -1.54 9.48 -61.07
C VAL A 287 -1.70 10.95 -60.63
N GLN A 288 -2.03 11.19 -59.36
CA GLN A 288 -2.25 12.53 -58.82
C GLN A 288 -1.31 12.82 -57.64
N TRP A 289 -1.22 14.11 -57.29
CA TRP A 289 -0.48 14.57 -56.12
C TRP A 289 -1.47 15.04 -55.06
N LEU A 290 -1.38 14.47 -53.87
CA LEU A 290 -2.10 14.97 -52.70
C LEU A 290 -1.24 16.01 -51.99
N HIS A 291 -1.87 17.01 -51.40
CA HIS A 291 -1.17 18.05 -50.68
C HIS A 291 -1.87 18.47 -49.39
N ILE A 292 -1.09 18.92 -48.43
CA ILE A 292 -1.57 19.53 -47.19
C ILE A 292 -0.72 20.75 -46.88
N THR A 293 -1.37 21.87 -46.57
CA THR A 293 -0.68 23.13 -46.34
C THR A 293 -0.23 23.28 -44.89
N VAL A 294 0.73 24.17 -44.66
CA VAL A 294 1.15 24.55 -43.30
C VAL A 294 -0.03 25.02 -42.46
N GLU A 295 -0.93 25.82 -43.03
CA GLU A 295 -2.12 26.34 -42.35
C GLU A 295 -3.07 25.21 -41.91
N GLN A 296 -3.34 24.25 -42.79
CA GLN A 296 -4.17 23.10 -42.46
C GLN A 296 -3.55 22.28 -41.32
N THR A 297 -2.24 22.01 -41.37
CA THR A 297 -1.58 21.32 -40.25
C THR A 297 -1.61 22.12 -38.94
N ALA A 298 -1.55 23.45 -39.00
CA ALA A 298 -1.67 24.29 -37.82
C ALA A 298 -3.08 24.22 -37.20
N GLN A 299 -4.12 24.14 -38.04
CA GLN A 299 -5.50 23.95 -37.59
C GLN A 299 -5.67 22.58 -36.91
N ILE A 300 -5.17 21.50 -37.53
CA ILE A 300 -5.20 20.14 -36.94
C ILE A 300 -4.53 20.12 -35.57
N VAL A 301 -3.33 20.70 -35.44
CA VAL A 301 -2.60 20.76 -34.16
C VAL A 301 -3.37 21.57 -33.12
N SER A 302 -3.93 22.71 -33.49
CA SER A 302 -4.73 23.55 -32.58
C SER A 302 -5.99 22.83 -32.11
N GLU A 303 -6.66 22.10 -33.00
CA GLU A 303 -7.86 21.34 -32.65
C GLU A 303 -7.52 20.15 -31.73
N ALA A 304 -6.45 19.41 -32.05
CA ALA A 304 -5.95 18.33 -31.21
C ALA A 304 -5.66 18.79 -29.78
N GLN A 305 -5.01 19.96 -29.64
CA GLN A 305 -4.70 20.59 -28.35
C GLN A 305 -5.95 21.01 -27.55
N ARG A 306 -7.05 21.36 -28.23
CA ARG A 306 -8.30 21.75 -27.57
C ARG A 306 -9.13 20.54 -27.16
N ARG A 307 -9.14 19.49 -27.99
CA ARG A 307 -10.01 18.32 -27.83
C ARG A 307 -9.48 17.29 -26.85
N TYR A 308 -8.15 17.12 -26.75
CA TYR A 308 -7.54 16.03 -25.98
C TYR A 308 -6.73 16.53 -24.79
N ARG A 309 -6.79 15.79 -23.67
CA ARG A 309 -6.04 16.11 -22.44
C ARG A 309 -4.60 15.60 -22.45
N THR A 310 -4.31 14.49 -23.14
CA THR A 310 -2.97 13.88 -23.16
C THR A 310 -2.42 13.86 -24.58
N HIS A 311 -1.09 14.03 -24.70
CA HIS A 311 -0.40 14.09 -25.98
C HIS A 311 -0.63 12.84 -26.83
N ASN A 312 -0.44 11.65 -26.25
CA ASN A 312 -0.53 10.39 -26.99
C ASN A 312 -1.97 10.06 -27.41
N ALA A 313 -2.99 10.45 -26.63
CA ALA A 313 -4.38 10.23 -27.00
C ALA A 313 -4.78 11.04 -28.25
N ALA A 314 -4.17 12.20 -28.45
CA ALA A 314 -4.43 13.06 -29.60
C ALA A 314 -3.74 12.57 -30.89
N ARG A 315 -2.74 11.69 -30.79
CA ARG A 315 -1.97 11.23 -31.96
C ARG A 315 -2.86 10.58 -33.02
N HIS A 316 -3.80 9.73 -32.60
CA HIS A 316 -4.73 9.08 -33.52
C HIS A 316 -5.60 10.11 -34.28
N PHE A 317 -6.08 11.13 -33.58
CA PHE A 317 -6.86 12.21 -34.19
C PHE A 317 -6.03 13.00 -35.21
N VAL A 318 -4.78 13.35 -34.86
CA VAL A 318 -3.88 14.04 -35.80
C VAL A 318 -3.62 13.20 -37.04
N GLU A 319 -3.39 11.89 -36.89
CA GLU A 319 -3.22 10.98 -38.03
C GLU A 319 -4.47 10.94 -38.91
N GLU A 320 -5.65 10.79 -38.31
CA GLU A 320 -6.93 10.71 -39.03
C GLU A 320 -7.23 12.01 -39.81
N GLU A 321 -7.10 13.17 -39.16
CA GLU A 321 -7.32 14.47 -39.80
C GLU A 321 -6.27 14.80 -40.86
N PHE A 322 -5.03 14.36 -40.67
CA PHE A 322 -3.97 14.50 -41.66
C PHE A 322 -4.32 13.73 -42.95
N TYR A 323 -4.76 12.47 -42.84
CA TYR A 323 -5.20 11.70 -44.01
C TYR A 323 -6.51 12.23 -44.60
N SER A 324 -7.45 12.68 -43.77
CA SER A 324 -8.69 13.32 -44.21
C SER A 324 -8.40 14.55 -45.07
N THR A 325 -7.51 15.42 -44.61
CA THR A 325 -7.10 16.62 -45.35
C THR A 325 -6.38 16.29 -46.64
N LEU A 326 -5.50 15.27 -46.64
CA LEU A 326 -4.89 14.77 -47.87
C LEU A 326 -5.91 14.22 -48.86
N ALA A 327 -6.90 13.47 -48.40
CA ALA A 327 -7.97 12.93 -49.24
C ALA A 327 -8.81 14.05 -49.87
N LEU A 328 -9.12 15.11 -49.10
CA LEU A 328 -9.85 16.28 -49.58
C LEU A 328 -9.08 17.12 -50.62
N SER A 329 -7.76 17.00 -50.69
CA SER A 329 -6.95 17.65 -51.74
C SER A 329 -7.05 16.96 -53.10
N SER A 330 -7.64 15.76 -53.16
CA SER A 330 -7.86 15.04 -54.41
C SER A 330 -8.98 15.65 -55.23
N ASN A 331 -8.84 15.58 -56.55
CA ASN A 331 -9.93 15.93 -57.48
C ASN A 331 -11.04 14.85 -57.52
N GLU A 332 -10.82 13.69 -56.91
CA GLU A 332 -11.78 12.60 -56.79
C GLU A 332 -12.20 12.41 -55.33
N SER A 333 -13.40 11.85 -55.11
CA SER A 333 -13.84 11.50 -53.76
C SER A 333 -13.04 10.29 -53.25
N LEU A 334 -11.98 10.56 -52.49
CA LEU A 334 -11.18 9.54 -51.81
C LEU A 334 -11.61 9.41 -50.35
N ASP A 335 -11.66 8.16 -49.88
CA ASP A 335 -11.86 7.86 -48.46
C ASP A 335 -10.52 7.94 -47.70
N HIS A 336 -10.53 8.60 -46.53
CA HIS A 336 -9.31 8.84 -45.73
C HIS A 336 -8.65 7.53 -45.29
N ARG A 337 -9.42 6.45 -45.07
CA ARG A 337 -8.87 5.16 -44.61
C ARG A 337 -8.07 4.50 -45.72
N THR A 338 -8.60 4.54 -46.93
CA THR A 338 -7.93 4.01 -48.12
C THR A 338 -6.61 4.75 -48.41
N VAL A 339 -6.62 6.08 -48.24
CA VAL A 339 -5.40 6.91 -48.35
C VAL A 339 -4.38 6.52 -47.26
N GLY A 340 -4.84 6.39 -46.01
CA GLY A 340 -4.02 5.98 -44.88
C GLY A 340 -3.35 4.62 -45.10
N ASP A 341 -4.12 3.59 -45.46
CA ASP A 341 -3.62 2.22 -45.65
C ASP A 341 -2.54 2.15 -46.74
N ARG A 342 -2.69 2.93 -47.81
CA ARG A 342 -1.74 2.94 -48.93
C ARG A 342 -0.48 3.76 -48.65
N LEU A 343 -0.58 4.83 -47.85
CA LEU A 343 0.50 5.79 -47.65
C LEU A 343 1.26 5.64 -46.32
N LYS A 344 0.70 4.98 -45.30
CA LYS A 344 1.30 4.81 -43.96
C LYS A 344 2.69 4.15 -43.95
N GLY A 345 3.02 3.38 -44.99
CA GLY A 345 4.32 2.76 -45.18
C GLY A 345 5.42 3.71 -45.70
N GLN A 346 5.05 4.85 -46.27
CA GLN A 346 6.01 5.76 -46.90
C GLN A 346 6.77 6.59 -45.87
N MET A 347 8.09 6.70 -46.06
CA MET A 347 8.98 7.41 -45.13
C MET A 347 8.59 8.88 -44.97
N ALA A 348 8.22 9.56 -46.06
CA ALA A 348 7.80 10.96 -46.05
C ALA A 348 6.56 11.22 -45.17
N ILE A 349 5.60 10.29 -45.14
CA ILE A 349 4.39 10.40 -44.29
C ILE A 349 4.75 10.23 -42.82
N ARG A 350 5.60 9.24 -42.50
CA ARG A 350 6.04 9.02 -41.12
C ARG A 350 6.83 10.21 -40.61
N GLU A 351 7.75 10.74 -41.41
CA GLU A 351 8.50 11.95 -41.07
C GLU A 351 7.59 13.17 -40.89
N ALA A 352 6.58 13.35 -41.74
CA ALA A 352 5.62 14.44 -41.61
C ALA A 352 4.79 14.31 -40.34
N LEU A 353 4.24 13.12 -40.07
CA LEU A 353 3.46 12.87 -38.86
C LEU A 353 4.32 12.98 -37.60
N ASP A 354 5.52 12.38 -37.56
CA ASP A 354 6.43 12.47 -36.41
C ASP A 354 6.98 13.90 -36.22
N TRP A 355 7.06 14.68 -37.29
CA TRP A 355 7.34 16.11 -37.18
C TRP A 355 6.21 16.86 -36.49
N ILE A 356 4.97 16.57 -36.90
CA ILE A 356 3.77 17.26 -36.41
C ILE A 356 3.48 16.89 -34.95
N TRP A 357 3.58 15.60 -34.64
CA TRP A 357 3.12 15.03 -33.37
C TRP A 357 3.86 13.73 -32.98
N PRO A 358 5.14 13.77 -32.58
CA PRO A 358 5.99 12.59 -32.41
C PRO A 358 5.51 11.55 -31.39
#